data_AF-M5Y9K1-F1
#
_entry.id   AF-M5Y9K1-F1
#
_cell.length_a   1.000
_cell.length_b   1.000
_cell.length_c   1.000
_cell.angle_alpha   90.00
_cell.angle_beta   90.00
_cell.angle_gamma   90.00
#
_symmetry.space_group_name_H-M   'P 1'
#
loop_
_entity.id
_entity.type
_entity.pdbx_description
1 polymer ?
#
loop_
_entity_poly.entity_id
_entity_poly.type
_entity_poly.pdbx_seq_one_letter_code
_entity_poly.pdbx_strand_id
1 'polypeptide(L)' 'MNEDNVKPTMLGSIASQYYLSSYMTVSMFGSNIGSDTSLEIVLHILSAASEYNELPVRHNEAHFLQFELPISDNTSQT' A
#
# COMPACT_ATOMS: atom_id res chain seq x y z
N MET A 1 -23.95 -3.42 -28.13
CA MET A 1 -23.54 -2.65 -26.94
C MET A 1 -22.69 -1.50 -27.46
N ASN A 2 -22.91 -0.27 -26.99
CA ASN A 2 -22.11 0.87 -27.45
C ASN A 2 -20.70 0.73 -26.87
N GLU A 3 -19.71 0.41 -27.71
CA GLU A 3 -18.33 0.11 -27.32
C GLU A 3 -17.56 1.34 -26.79
N ASP A 4 -18.14 2.55 -26.90
CA ASP A 4 -17.53 3.82 -26.49
C ASP A 4 -17.98 4.35 -25.12
N ASN A 5 -18.66 3.53 -24.30
CA ASN A 5 -19.14 3.97 -22.99
C ASN A 5 -18.22 3.51 -21.86
N VAL A 6 -17.54 4.45 -21.21
CA VAL A 6 -16.74 4.21 -19.99
C VAL A 6 -17.50 4.68 -18.75
N LYS A 7 -17.38 3.90 -17.67
CA LYS A 7 -17.91 4.25 -16.35
C LYS A 7 -16.78 4.27 -15.33
N PRO A 8 -16.80 5.20 -14.36
CA PRO A 8 -15.81 5.20 -13.30
C PRO A 8 -15.97 3.95 -12.43
N THR A 9 -14.84 3.37 -12.04
CA THR A 9 -14.81 2.34 -11.00
C THR A 9 -14.77 3.01 -9.63
N MET A 10 -15.25 2.31 -8.59
CA MET A 10 -15.13 2.81 -7.21
C MET A 10 -13.67 3.14 -6.85
N LEU A 11 -12.74 2.27 -7.28
CA LEU A 11 -11.31 2.49 -7.12
C LEU A 11 -10.81 3.75 -7.86
N GLY A 12 -11.27 3.98 -9.09
CA GLY A 12 -10.94 5.19 -9.84
C GLY A 12 -11.48 6.47 -9.21
N SER A 13 -12.68 6.42 -8.62
CA SER A 13 -13.25 7.53 -7.86
C SER A 13 -12.43 7.85 -6.60
N ILE A 14 -12.01 6.84 -5.84
CA ILE A 14 -11.13 7.00 -4.67
C ILE A 14 -9.79 7.60 -5.12
N ALA A 15 -9.18 7.05 -6.18
CA ALA A 15 -7.91 7.54 -6.69
C ALA A 15 -7.96 9.04 -7.05
N SER A 16 -9.01 9.45 -7.77
CA SER A 16 -9.22 10.85 -8.13
C SER A 16 -9.47 11.76 -6.93
N GLN A 17 -10.18 11.28 -5.91
CA GLN A 17 -10.51 12.09 -4.74
C GLN A 17 -9.31 12.32 -3.83
N TYR A 18 -8.40 11.35 -3.75
CA TYR A 18 -7.20 11.40 -2.90
C TYR A 18 -5.90 11.70 -3.66
N TYR A 19 -5.99 12.07 -4.95
CA TYR A 19 -4.84 12.36 -5.80
C TYR A 19 -3.80 11.23 -5.84
N LEU A 20 -4.27 9.97 -5.77
CA LEU A 20 -3.40 8.82 -5.95
C LEU A 20 -2.95 8.78 -7.40
N SER A 21 -1.66 9.04 -7.60
CA SER A 21 -1.09 9.29 -8.92
C SER A 21 -0.82 7.99 -9.68
N SER A 22 -0.56 6.88 -8.97
CA SER A 22 -0.32 5.58 -9.58
C SER A 22 -1.55 4.68 -9.49
N TYR A 23 -2.06 4.27 -10.66
CA TYR A 23 -3.09 3.23 -10.73
C TYR A 23 -2.59 1.89 -10.14
N MET A 24 -1.27 1.66 -10.14
CA MET A 24 -0.66 0.47 -9.57
C MET A 24 -0.89 0.40 -8.06
N THR A 25 -0.76 1.54 -7.36
CA THR A 25 -1.02 1.64 -5.92
C THR A 25 -2.48 1.31 -5.60
N VAL A 26 -3.41 1.90 -6.35
CA VAL A 26 -4.85 1.69 -6.16
C VAL A 26 -5.23 0.24 -6.45
N SER A 27 -4.67 -0.36 -7.51
CA SER A 27 -4.89 -1.76 -7.87
C SER A 27 -4.34 -2.71 -6.79
N MET A 28 -3.16 -2.42 -6.26
CA MET A 28 -2.55 -3.19 -5.18
C MET A 28 -3.39 -3.11 -3.90
N PHE A 29 -3.84 -1.92 -3.50
CA PHE A 29 -4.69 -1.76 -2.33
C PHE A 29 -5.99 -2.54 -2.47
N GLY A 30 -6.67 -2.41 -3.62
CA GLY A 30 -7.92 -3.14 -3.88
C GLY A 30 -7.77 -4.67 -3.91
N SER A 31 -6.56 -5.18 -4.12
CA SER A 31 -6.28 -6.63 -4.17
C SER A 31 -5.80 -7.20 -2.83
N ASN A 32 -5.22 -6.37 -1.95
CA ASN A 32 -4.51 -6.85 -0.75
C ASN A 32 -5.11 -6.33 0.57
N ILE A 33 -6.01 -5.35 0.55
CA ILE A 33 -6.69 -4.82 1.73
C ILE A 33 -8.12 -5.36 1.78
N GLY A 34 -8.47 -6.02 2.88
CA GLY A 34 -9.79 -6.54 3.19
C GLY A 34 -10.16 -6.34 4.66
N SER A 35 -11.32 -6.87 5.07
CA SER A 35 -11.80 -6.76 6.46
C SER A 35 -10.88 -7.43 7.48
N ASP A 36 -10.14 -8.44 7.05
CA ASP A 36 -9.36 -9.32 7.92
C ASP A 36 -7.85 -9.01 7.85
N THR A 37 -7.46 -7.93 7.15
CA THR A 37 -6.06 -7.52 7.03
C THR A 37 -5.59 -6.89 8.34
N SER A 38 -4.55 -7.47 8.95
CA SER A 38 -3.97 -6.94 10.20
C SER A 38 -3.27 -5.60 9.98
N LEU A 39 -3.11 -4.81 11.05
CA LEU A 39 -2.44 -3.51 10.99
C LEU A 39 -1.02 -3.60 10.42
N GLU A 40 -0.27 -4.63 10.79
CA GLU A 40 1.08 -4.88 10.29
C GLU A 40 1.08 -5.09 8.77
N ILE A 41 0.15 -5.90 8.27
CA ILE A 41 0.00 -6.15 6.83
C ILE A 41 -0.45 -4.88 6.11
N VAL A 42 -1.38 -4.10 6.67
CA VAL A 42 -1.79 -2.81 6.10
C VAL A 42 -0.59 -1.87 5.98
N LEU A 43 0.26 -1.77 7.01
CA LEU A 43 1.45 -0.92 6.97
C LEU A 43 2.45 -1.39 5.92
N HIS A 44 2.61 -2.70 5.75
CA HIS A 44 3.44 -3.27 4.68
C HIS A 44 2.89 -2.94 3.29
N ILE A 45 1.57 -3.05 3.10
CA ILE A 45 0.91 -2.71 1.83
C ILE A 45 1.04 -1.20 1.54
N LEU A 46 0.85 -0.36 2.56
CA LEU A 46 0.99 1.09 2.42
C LEU A 46 2.41 1.50 2.02
N SER A 47 3.44 0.91 2.65
CA SER A 47 4.84 1.22 2.33
C SER A 47 5.28 0.71 0.95
N ALA A 48 4.56 -0.27 0.38
CA ALA A 48 4.78 -0.78 -0.98
C ALA A 48 4.12 0.07 -2.08
N ALA A 49 3.53 1.22 -1.75
CA ALA A 49 2.92 2.11 -2.73
C ALA A 49 3.93 2.54 -3.82
N SER A 50 3.48 2.54 -5.08
CA SER A 50 4.33 2.82 -6.25
C SER A 50 4.91 4.23 -6.23
N GLU A 51 4.29 5.18 -5.52
CA GLU A 51 4.78 6.54 -5.31
C GLU A 51 6.12 6.56 -4.56
N TYR A 52 6.46 5.51 -3.80
CA TYR A 52 7.69 5.44 -3.02
C TYR A 52 8.87 4.77 -3.75
N ASN A 53 8.66 4.26 -4.97
CA ASN A 53 9.72 3.60 -5.74
C ASN A 53 10.92 4.50 -6.05
N GLU A 54 10.72 5.82 -6.06
CA GLU A 54 11.78 6.81 -6.31
C GLU A 54 12.56 7.19 -5.05
N LEU A 55 12.19 6.68 -3.87
CA LEU A 55 12.83 7.00 -2.60
C LEU A 55 13.94 5.99 -2.28
N PRO A 56 15.23 6.29 -2.56
CA PRO A 56 16.31 5.38 -2.24
C PRO A 56 16.56 5.33 -0.73
N VAL A 57 16.91 4.14 -0.23
CA VAL A 57 17.52 4.00 1.10
C VAL A 57 18.86 4.73 1.08
N ARG A 58 19.04 5.71 1.97
CA ARG A 58 20.31 6.42 2.05
C ARG A 58 21.37 5.54 2.71
N HIS A 59 22.63 5.71 2.31
CA HIS A 59 23.76 4.90 2.79
C HIS A 59 23.84 4.81 4.33
N ASN A 60 23.45 5.86 5.04
CA ASN A 60 23.54 5.95 6.50
C ASN A 60 22.26 5.51 7.24
N GLU A 61 21.22 5.08 6.52
CA GLU A 61 19.94 4.65 7.08
C GLU A 61 19.84 3.11 7.18
N ALA A 62 20.72 2.37 6.50
CA ALA A 62 20.70 0.90 6.44
C ALA A 62 20.80 0.21 7.81
N HIS A 63 21.48 0.83 8.77
CA HIS A 63 21.57 0.31 10.15
C HIS A 63 20.24 0.46 10.90
N PHE A 64 19.47 1.52 10.64
CA PHE A 64 18.19 1.76 11.33
C PHE A 64 17.06 0.89 10.77
N LEU A 65 17.13 0.49 9.50
CA LEU A 65 16.15 -0.39 8.86
C LEU A 65 16.17 -1.83 9.38
N GLN A 66 17.17 -2.21 10.19
CA GLN A 66 17.26 -3.53 10.81
C GLN A 66 16.47 -3.64 12.13
N PHE A 67 15.97 -2.52 12.67
CA PHE A 67 15.14 -2.57 13.86
C PHE A 67 13.71 -2.96 13.50
N GLU A 68 13.20 -4.02 14.13
CA GLU A 68 11.79 -4.37 14.02
C GLU A 68 10.93 -3.26 14.63
N LEU A 69 9.86 -2.88 13.93
CA LEU A 69 8.92 -1.91 14.47
C LEU A 69 8.16 -2.56 15.65
N PRO A 70 7.86 -1.79 16.73
CA PRO A 70 7.19 -2.28 17.94
C PRO A 70 5.70 -2.63 17.74
N ILE A 71 5.31 -2.91 16.50
CA ILE A 71 3.97 -3.26 16.02
C ILE A 71 3.94 -4.67 15.42
N SER A 72 5.09 -5.35 15.31
CA SER A 72 5.16 -6.77 14.95
C SER A 72 4.73 -7.59 16.17
N ASP A 73 3.60 -8.27 16.07
CA ASP A 73 3.06 -9.07 17.17
C ASP A 73 3.93 -10.32 17.39
N ASN A 74 4.97 -10.20 18.21
CA ASN A 74 5.73 -11.35 18.74
C ASN A 74 5.05 -11.95 19.98
N THR A 75 3.71 -12.04 19.98
CA THR A 75 2.94 -12.78 20.99
C THR A 75 2.66 -14.20 20.52
N SER A 76 3.72 -15.01 20.43
CA SER A 76 3.64 -16.48 20.44
C SER A 76 4.94 -17.06 21.01
N GLN A 77 5.17 -16.79 22.29
CA GLN A 77 5.97 -17.68 23.14
C GLN A 77 5.11 -18.17 24.30
N THR A 78 4.49 -19.34 24.10
CA THR A 78 4.19 -20.32 25.15
C THR A 78 4.48 -21.70 24.60
#